data_AF-A0AAU6AU43-F1
#
_entry.id   AF-A0AAU6AU43-F1
#
_cell.length_a   1.000
_cell.length_b   1.000
_cell.length_c   1.000
_cell.angle_alpha   90.00
_cell.angle_beta   90.00
_cell.angle_gamma   90.00
#
_symmetry.space_group_name_H-M   'P 1'
#
loop_
_entity.id
_entity.type
_entity.pdbx_description
1 polymer ?
#
loop_
_entity_poly.entity_id
_entity_poly.type
_entity_poly.pdbx_seq_one_letter_code
_entity_poly.pdbx_strand_id
1 'polypeptide(L)'
;MPLDSTGKISFDHIYTAPDPRPYFGTLNRVDYQIPQLAKPYFTKLIEEYQAERGIPQPTVLDVGCSYGVNAALLRCETSLDDLYAQYTEPGVADLDRPALLERDRRLVRTHATPDGARFFGLDASGPALEYAQSAGFLDETIRADFERDDADPAQQALLDQVDLVVSTGCVGYVTERTIDRIARGSRPWMAHFVLRMFSYEPVAERLAELGYETAGIDGVFRQRRFASDEEQTQILATLDGVGVDPEGLESEGWLYAQLYVSRPLKADGLASALSAVSAE
;
A
#
# COMPACT_ATOMS: atom_id res chain seq x y z
N MET A 1 22.39 -7.97 -5.51
CA MET A 1 21.84 -7.43 -4.24
C MET A 1 21.46 -8.63 -3.39
N PRO A 2 21.62 -8.60 -2.06
CA PRO A 2 21.26 -9.74 -1.22
C PRO A 2 19.74 -9.97 -1.24
N LEU A 3 19.33 -11.23 -1.11
CA LEU A 3 17.93 -11.61 -0.93
C LEU A 3 17.56 -11.51 0.56
N ASP A 4 16.31 -11.12 0.85
CA ASP A 4 15.74 -11.11 2.19
C ASP A 4 15.26 -12.50 2.62
N SER A 5 14.72 -12.63 3.83
CA SER A 5 14.22 -13.91 4.38
C SER A 5 13.05 -14.52 3.61
N THR A 6 12.46 -13.77 2.67
CA THR A 6 11.38 -14.23 1.78
C THR A 6 11.88 -14.56 0.38
N GLY A 7 13.19 -14.50 0.13
CA GLY A 7 13.81 -14.79 -1.18
C GLY A 7 13.70 -13.65 -2.19
N LYS A 8 13.29 -12.43 -1.77
CA LYS A 8 13.24 -11.25 -2.63
C LYS A 8 14.51 -10.43 -2.52
N ILE A 9 14.90 -9.71 -3.57
CA ILE A 9 15.95 -8.71 -3.39
C ILE A 9 15.55 -7.69 -2.31
N SER A 10 16.40 -7.54 -1.30
CA SER A 10 16.19 -6.53 -0.24
C SER A 10 16.36 -5.13 -0.83
N PHE A 11 15.35 -4.30 -0.58
CA PHE A 11 15.31 -2.89 -0.92
C PHE A 11 15.41 -2.00 0.32
N ASP A 12 15.80 -2.52 1.48
CA ASP A 12 15.71 -1.80 2.77
C ASP A 12 16.41 -0.42 2.76
N HIS A 13 17.52 -0.32 2.02
CA HIS A 13 18.30 0.91 1.88
C HIS A 13 17.54 2.06 1.16
N ILE A 14 16.58 1.77 0.28
CA ILE A 14 15.81 2.83 -0.39
C ILE A 14 14.71 3.41 0.52
N TYR A 15 14.30 2.68 1.54
CA TYR A 15 13.29 3.13 2.51
C TYR A 15 13.88 4.04 3.58
N THR A 16 15.20 4.09 3.77
CA THR A 16 15.86 4.90 4.81
C THR A 16 16.54 6.17 4.27
N ALA A 17 16.40 6.44 2.97
CA ALA A 17 16.91 7.66 2.35
C ALA A 17 16.14 8.91 2.84
N PRO A 18 16.76 10.10 2.83
CA PRO A 18 16.12 11.33 3.30
C PRO A 18 15.05 11.90 2.35
N ASP A 19 14.96 11.36 1.13
CA ASP A 19 14.05 11.76 0.06
C ASP A 19 13.79 10.57 -0.91
N PRO A 20 12.74 10.62 -1.74
CA PRO A 20 12.24 9.46 -2.47
C PRO A 20 13.00 9.16 -3.77
N ARG A 21 14.04 9.91 -4.14
CA ARG A 21 14.74 9.72 -5.43
C ARG A 21 15.38 8.33 -5.56
N PRO A 22 16.11 7.80 -4.56
CA PRO A 22 16.65 6.43 -4.64
C PRO A 22 15.54 5.37 -4.71
N TYR A 23 14.41 5.65 -4.05
CA TYR A 23 13.24 4.78 -4.04
C TYR A 23 12.63 4.65 -5.44
N PHE A 24 12.22 5.77 -6.06
CA PHE A 24 11.67 5.74 -7.42
C PHE A 24 12.68 5.29 -8.46
N GLY A 25 13.96 5.68 -8.33
CA GLY A 25 15.02 5.23 -9.24
C GLY A 25 15.26 3.72 -9.21
N THR A 26 15.03 3.07 -8.08
CA THR A 26 15.17 1.61 -7.94
C THR A 26 13.92 0.88 -8.41
N LEU A 27 12.74 1.34 -8.01
CA LEU A 27 11.47 0.73 -8.40
C LEU A 27 11.19 0.81 -9.91
N ASN A 28 11.63 1.89 -10.56
CA ASN A 28 11.53 2.03 -12.02
C ASN A 28 12.32 0.92 -12.76
N ARG A 29 13.45 0.46 -12.21
CA ARG A 29 14.29 -0.57 -12.85
C ARG A 29 13.68 -1.96 -12.87
N VAL A 30 12.68 -2.19 -12.02
CA VAL A 30 11.95 -3.45 -11.91
C VAL A 30 10.50 -3.30 -12.37
N ASP A 31 10.13 -2.18 -13.00
CA ASP A 31 8.78 -1.90 -13.47
C ASP A 31 7.73 -2.11 -12.38
N TYR A 32 7.96 -1.55 -11.19
CA TYR A 32 6.99 -1.65 -10.10
C TYR A 32 5.72 -0.84 -10.42
N GLN A 33 4.55 -1.47 -10.34
CA GLN A 33 3.27 -0.97 -10.89
C GLN A 33 2.08 -1.09 -9.94
N ILE A 34 2.17 -1.86 -8.84
CA ILE A 34 0.98 -2.18 -8.04
C ILE A 34 0.21 -0.97 -7.49
N PRO A 35 0.82 0.17 -7.06
CA PRO A 35 0.04 1.32 -6.60
C PRO A 35 -0.85 1.91 -7.71
N GLN A 36 -0.38 1.89 -8.95
CA GLN A 36 -1.14 2.36 -10.11
C GLN A 36 -2.35 1.47 -10.40
N LEU A 37 -2.17 0.15 -10.28
CA LEU A 37 -3.25 -0.83 -10.47
C LEU A 37 -4.24 -0.84 -9.30
N ALA A 38 -3.79 -0.50 -8.09
CA ALA A 38 -4.61 -0.43 -6.89
C ALA A 38 -5.49 0.83 -6.82
N LYS A 39 -5.04 1.94 -7.42
CA LYS A 39 -5.72 3.24 -7.43
C LYS A 39 -7.24 3.17 -7.71
N PRO A 40 -7.75 2.52 -8.77
CA PRO A 40 -9.18 2.46 -9.03
C PRO A 40 -9.97 1.72 -7.94
N TYR A 41 -9.41 0.64 -7.37
CA TYR A 41 -10.06 -0.10 -6.29
C TYR A 41 -10.11 0.70 -4.99
N PHE A 42 -9.03 1.40 -4.64
CA PHE A 42 -9.02 2.27 -3.46
C PHE A 42 -9.95 3.47 -3.62
N THR A 43 -10.01 4.06 -4.81
CA THR A 43 -10.96 5.14 -5.12
C THR A 43 -12.39 4.65 -4.93
N LYS A 44 -12.73 3.50 -5.52
CA LYS A 44 -14.05 2.88 -5.38
C LYS A 44 -14.39 2.56 -3.92
N LEU A 45 -13.44 2.02 -3.16
CA LEU A 45 -13.62 1.73 -1.74
C LEU A 45 -13.94 2.99 -0.93
N ILE A 46 -13.23 4.09 -1.19
CA ILE A 46 -13.46 5.39 -0.55
C ILE A 46 -14.87 5.90 -0.86
N GLU A 47 -15.27 5.88 -2.13
CA GLU A 47 -16.59 6.34 -2.58
C GLU A 47 -17.73 5.51 -1.96
N GLU A 48 -17.61 4.18 -1.95
CA GLU A 48 -18.60 3.29 -1.33
C GLU A 48 -18.70 3.52 0.18
N TYR A 49 -17.57 3.74 0.86
CA TYR A 49 -17.56 4.06 2.28
C TYR A 49 -18.25 5.40 2.56
N GLN A 50 -17.96 6.44 1.78
CA GLN A 50 -18.60 7.75 1.88
C GLN A 50 -20.13 7.62 1.70
N ALA A 51 -20.55 6.85 0.69
CA ALA A 51 -21.96 6.64 0.39
C ALA A 51 -22.69 5.85 1.50
N GLU A 52 -22.10 4.76 2.01
CA GLU A 52 -22.72 3.91 3.03
C GLU A 52 -22.75 4.59 4.42
N ARG A 53 -21.67 5.28 4.79
CA ARG A 53 -21.51 5.85 6.14
C ARG A 53 -21.92 7.31 6.25
N GLY A 54 -22.09 8.02 5.14
CA GLY A 54 -22.36 9.46 5.13
C GLY A 54 -21.22 10.29 5.72
N ILE A 55 -20.00 9.75 5.72
CA ILE A 55 -18.78 10.44 6.18
C ILE A 55 -18.17 11.14 4.95
N PRO A 56 -18.16 12.47 4.88
CA PRO A 56 -17.71 13.18 3.68
C PRO A 56 -16.19 13.05 3.46
N GLN A 57 -15.39 12.95 4.52
CA GLN A 57 -13.93 12.89 4.45
C GLN A 57 -13.41 11.70 5.26
N PRO A 58 -13.45 10.48 4.70
CA PRO A 58 -12.96 9.32 5.42
C PRO A 58 -11.44 9.40 5.61
N THR A 59 -10.96 8.84 6.71
CA THR A 59 -9.53 8.72 6.99
C THR A 59 -9.01 7.37 6.49
N VAL A 60 -8.10 7.42 5.52
CA VAL A 60 -7.44 6.26 4.91
C VAL A 60 -6.07 6.07 5.55
N LEU A 61 -5.82 4.91 6.15
CA LEU A 61 -4.51 4.49 6.61
C LEU A 61 -3.82 3.64 5.54
N ASP A 62 -2.68 4.10 5.02
CA ASP A 62 -1.80 3.33 4.13
C ASP A 62 -0.74 2.59 4.96
N VAL A 63 -0.75 1.26 4.93
CA VAL A 63 0.16 0.40 5.71
C VAL A 63 1.37 0.01 4.86
N GLY A 64 2.57 0.28 5.38
CA GLY A 64 3.80 0.19 4.58
C GLY A 64 3.86 1.32 3.54
N CYS A 65 3.42 2.52 3.94
CA CYS A 65 3.20 3.64 3.02
C CYS A 65 4.48 4.22 2.42
N SER A 66 5.66 3.94 3.00
CA SER A 66 6.93 4.49 2.54
C SER A 66 6.86 6.02 2.40
N TYR A 67 7.21 6.56 1.23
CA TYR A 67 7.13 8.00 0.91
C TYR A 67 5.71 8.48 0.54
N GLY A 68 4.66 7.70 0.82
CA GLY A 68 3.26 8.08 0.62
C GLY A 68 2.77 7.93 -0.82
N VAL A 69 3.20 6.88 -1.54
CA VAL A 69 2.88 6.70 -2.97
C VAL A 69 1.38 6.56 -3.23
N ASN A 70 0.68 5.69 -2.48
CA ASN A 70 -0.76 5.51 -2.65
C ASN A 70 -1.52 6.81 -2.35
N ALA A 71 -1.14 7.50 -1.28
CA ALA A 71 -1.73 8.79 -0.93
C ALA A 71 -1.50 9.84 -2.02
N ALA A 72 -0.28 9.95 -2.56
CA ALA A 72 0.02 10.84 -3.67
C ALA A 72 -0.84 10.54 -4.91
N LEU A 73 -0.97 9.26 -5.28
CA LEU A 73 -1.78 8.82 -6.42
C LEU A 73 -3.29 9.10 -6.24
N LEU A 74 -3.81 8.99 -5.03
CA LEU A 74 -5.23 9.17 -4.73
C LEU A 74 -5.61 10.64 -4.55
N ARG A 75 -4.72 11.46 -3.98
CA ARG A 75 -5.02 12.88 -3.67
C ARG A 75 -4.53 13.87 -4.72
N CYS A 76 -3.51 13.50 -5.49
CA CYS A 76 -3.02 14.29 -6.61
C CYS A 76 -3.46 13.55 -7.86
N GLU A 77 -4.06 14.22 -8.86
CA GLU A 77 -4.44 13.61 -10.14
C GLU A 77 -3.17 13.24 -10.96
N THR A 78 -2.35 12.36 -10.41
CA THR A 78 -1.05 11.93 -10.89
C THR A 78 -1.07 10.43 -11.15
N SER A 79 -0.15 9.97 -12.01
CA SER A 79 0.12 8.56 -12.23
C SER A 79 1.45 8.14 -11.61
N LEU A 80 1.69 6.84 -11.50
CA LEU A 80 2.98 6.31 -11.05
C LEU A 80 4.10 6.65 -12.05
N ASP A 81 3.79 6.72 -13.35
CA ASP A 81 4.72 7.16 -14.39
C ASP A 81 5.13 8.62 -14.21
N ASP A 82 4.18 9.49 -13.85
CA ASP A 82 4.48 10.90 -13.53
C ASP A 82 5.40 11.02 -12.32
N LEU A 83 5.19 10.18 -11.29
CA LEU A 83 6.06 10.13 -10.12
C LEU A 83 7.45 9.60 -10.50
N TYR A 84 7.55 8.56 -11.33
CA TYR A 84 8.85 8.09 -11.84
C TYR A 84 9.58 9.19 -12.61
N ALA A 85 8.91 9.88 -13.54
CA ALA A 85 9.51 11.00 -14.26
C ALA A 85 9.97 12.09 -13.27
N GLN A 86 9.08 12.48 -12.34
CA GLN A 86 9.36 13.51 -11.34
C GLN A 86 10.59 13.25 -10.49
N TYR A 87 10.90 12.00 -10.16
CA TYR A 87 12.03 11.69 -9.27
C TYR A 87 13.27 11.13 -9.98
N THR A 88 13.18 10.83 -11.29
CA THR A 88 14.30 10.26 -12.06
C THR A 88 14.78 11.15 -13.22
N GLU A 89 14.09 12.25 -13.51
CA GLU A 89 14.53 13.25 -14.49
C GLU A 89 15.92 13.82 -14.18
N PRO A 90 16.79 14.05 -15.19
CA PRO A 90 18.15 14.55 -14.97
C PRO A 90 18.22 15.86 -14.17
N GLY A 91 17.30 16.79 -14.41
CA GLY A 91 17.26 18.09 -13.70
C GLY A 91 16.85 18.01 -12.24
N VAL A 92 16.36 16.85 -11.78
CA VAL A 92 15.92 16.63 -10.39
C VAL A 92 17.07 16.13 -9.51
N ALA A 93 18.12 15.57 -10.11
CA ALA A 93 19.31 15.13 -9.39
C ALA A 93 20.00 16.29 -8.65
N ASP A 94 19.98 17.49 -9.23
CA ASP A 94 20.63 18.69 -8.69
C ASP A 94 19.77 19.46 -7.68
N LEU A 95 18.49 19.07 -7.49
CA LEU A 95 17.63 19.73 -6.51
C LEU A 95 18.03 19.36 -5.08
N ASP A 96 18.05 20.37 -4.21
CA ASP A 96 18.12 20.13 -2.78
C ASP A 96 16.75 19.66 -2.25
N ARG A 97 16.76 19.10 -1.03
CA ARG A 97 15.55 18.57 -0.39
C ARG A 97 14.45 19.63 -0.23
N PRO A 98 14.73 20.89 0.19
CA PRO A 98 13.72 21.94 0.24
C PRO A 98 13.04 22.23 -1.12
N ALA A 99 13.80 22.31 -2.21
CA ALA A 99 13.25 22.54 -3.54
C ALA A 99 12.37 21.37 -4.00
N LEU A 100 12.77 20.13 -3.70
CA LEU A 100 11.98 18.94 -4.00
C LEU A 100 10.64 18.94 -3.23
N LEU A 101 10.68 19.22 -1.92
CA LEU A 101 9.49 19.34 -1.09
C LEU A 101 8.53 20.43 -1.58
N GLU A 102 9.06 21.57 -2.05
CA GLU A 102 8.20 22.63 -2.58
C GLU A 102 7.52 22.24 -3.89
N ARG A 103 8.20 21.45 -4.74
CA ARG A 103 7.58 20.86 -5.95
C ARG A 103 6.43 19.93 -5.56
N ASP A 104 6.63 19.06 -4.58
CA ASP A 104 5.62 18.10 -4.13
C ASP A 104 4.42 18.80 -3.46
N ARG A 105 4.68 19.79 -2.58
CA ARG A 105 3.62 20.60 -1.98
C ARG A 105 2.79 21.33 -3.02
N ARG A 106 3.42 21.82 -4.10
CA ARG A 106 2.68 22.45 -5.19
C ARG A 106 1.78 21.45 -5.90
N LEU A 107 2.23 20.21 -6.12
CA LEU A 107 1.40 19.14 -6.68
C LEU A 107 0.16 18.90 -5.80
N VAL A 108 0.33 18.78 -4.48
CA VAL A 108 -0.77 18.61 -3.52
C VAL A 108 -1.73 19.80 -3.53
N ARG A 109 -1.22 21.04 -3.45
CA ARG A 109 -2.07 22.25 -3.43
C ARG A 109 -2.86 22.44 -4.72
N THR A 110 -2.31 22.02 -5.87
CA THR A 110 -2.98 22.15 -7.17
C THR A 110 -4.21 21.24 -7.27
N HIS A 111 -4.20 20.11 -6.56
CA HIS A 111 -5.27 19.10 -6.59
C HIS A 111 -6.02 19.01 -5.25
N ALA A 112 -5.90 20.02 -4.38
CA ALA A 112 -6.55 20.00 -3.08
C ALA A 112 -8.08 20.03 -3.25
N THR A 113 -8.73 18.92 -2.88
CA THR A 113 -10.18 18.79 -2.83
C THR A 113 -10.67 19.09 -1.41
N PRO A 114 -11.56 20.09 -1.20
CA PRO A 114 -12.07 20.42 0.13
C PRO A 114 -12.70 19.25 0.87
N ASP A 115 -13.31 18.30 0.14
CA ASP A 115 -13.96 17.09 0.66
C ASP A 115 -13.19 15.80 0.32
N GLY A 116 -11.88 15.90 0.13
CA GLY A 116 -11.03 14.74 -0.10
C GLY A 116 -10.86 13.87 1.15
N ALA A 117 -10.59 12.58 0.93
CA ALA A 117 -10.16 11.69 2.01
C ALA A 117 -8.88 12.22 2.69
N ARG A 118 -8.77 11.97 4.00
CA ARG A 118 -7.54 12.22 4.76
C ARG A 118 -6.63 11.00 4.64
N PHE A 119 -5.33 11.20 4.57
CA PHE A 119 -4.35 10.12 4.42
C PHE A 119 -3.40 10.05 5.61
N PHE A 120 -3.49 8.95 6.35
CA PHE A 120 -2.53 8.60 7.40
C PHE A 120 -1.57 7.55 6.84
N GLY A 121 -0.30 7.60 7.26
CA GLY A 121 0.68 6.59 6.87
C GLY A 121 1.23 5.84 8.07
N LEU A 122 1.31 4.51 7.97
CA LEU A 122 1.99 3.64 8.93
C LEU A 122 3.23 3.04 8.28
N ASP A 123 4.40 3.27 8.88
CA ASP A 123 5.67 2.69 8.44
C ASP A 123 6.70 2.66 9.59
N ALA A 124 7.70 1.79 9.50
CA ALA A 124 8.83 1.78 10.43
C ALA A 124 9.88 2.86 10.08
N SER A 125 9.93 3.29 8.80
CA SER A 125 10.87 4.28 8.32
C SER A 125 10.48 5.71 8.71
N GLY A 126 11.23 6.26 9.67
CA GLY A 126 11.13 7.68 10.04
C GLY A 126 11.40 8.64 8.87
N PRO A 127 12.52 8.51 8.13
CA PRO A 127 12.82 9.40 7.01
C PRO A 127 11.74 9.44 5.92
N ALA A 128 11.15 8.29 5.58
CA ALA A 128 10.11 8.22 4.56
C ALA A 128 8.82 8.91 5.02
N LEU A 129 8.39 8.65 6.26
CA LEU A 129 7.22 9.30 6.86
C LEU A 129 7.42 10.81 7.00
N GLU A 130 8.58 11.25 7.50
CA GLU A 130 8.92 12.67 7.63
C GLU A 130 8.88 13.39 6.28
N TYR A 131 9.38 12.75 5.22
CA TYR A 131 9.31 13.30 3.87
C TYR A 131 7.86 13.37 3.39
N ALA A 132 7.11 12.28 3.47
CA ALA A 132 5.75 12.18 2.98
C ALA A 132 4.80 13.19 3.65
N GLN A 133 4.94 13.38 4.97
CA GLN A 133 4.21 14.42 5.70
C GLN A 133 4.68 15.82 5.30
N SER A 134 6.00 16.04 5.19
CA SER A 134 6.55 17.33 4.77
C SER A 134 6.12 17.75 3.37
N ALA A 135 5.97 16.79 2.45
CA ALA A 135 5.49 16.98 1.08
C ALA A 135 3.98 17.28 1.03
N GLY A 136 3.25 16.95 2.10
CA GLY A 136 1.79 17.06 2.17
C GLY A 136 1.08 15.87 1.51
N PHE A 137 1.78 14.74 1.28
CA PHE A 137 1.12 13.52 0.80
C PHE A 137 0.33 12.86 1.92
N LEU A 138 0.86 12.86 3.14
CA LEU A 138 0.21 12.36 4.35
C LEU A 138 -0.16 13.52 5.26
N ASP A 139 -1.35 13.43 5.86
CA ASP A 139 -1.83 14.39 6.84
C ASP A 139 -1.29 14.05 8.24
N GLU A 140 -1.25 12.75 8.60
CA GLU A 140 -0.64 12.25 9.84
C GLU A 140 0.23 11.01 9.59
N THR A 141 1.17 10.76 10.50
CA THR A 141 2.09 9.62 10.40
C THR A 141 2.17 8.83 11.70
N ILE A 142 2.11 7.51 11.59
CA ILE A 142 2.32 6.56 12.67
C ILE A 142 3.65 5.86 12.40
N ARG A 143 4.70 6.28 13.10
CA ARG A 143 6.00 5.59 13.05
C ARG A 143 5.99 4.43 14.05
N ALA A 144 5.80 3.21 13.55
CA ALA A 144 5.75 2.03 14.41
C ALA A 144 6.13 0.76 13.66
N ASP A 145 6.59 -0.24 14.42
CA ASP A 145 6.70 -1.64 13.99
C ASP A 145 5.74 -2.46 14.86
N PHE A 146 4.48 -2.54 14.44
CA PHE A 146 3.46 -3.29 15.19
C PHE A 146 3.67 -4.80 15.15
N GLU A 147 4.63 -5.33 14.39
CA GLU A 147 5.01 -6.74 14.55
C GLU A 147 5.71 -6.98 15.88
N ARG A 148 6.35 -5.95 16.44
CA ARG A 148 7.17 -6.03 17.66
C ARG A 148 6.56 -5.29 18.84
N ASP A 149 6.02 -4.10 18.58
CA ASP A 149 5.59 -3.18 19.61
C ASP A 149 4.06 -3.02 19.63
N ASP A 150 3.52 -2.62 20.77
CA ASP A 150 2.12 -2.20 20.87
C ASP A 150 1.98 -0.71 20.57
N ALA A 151 0.79 -0.30 20.13
CA ALA A 151 0.48 1.10 19.91
C ALA A 151 0.54 1.87 21.23
N ASP A 152 1.30 2.97 21.26
CA ASP A 152 1.24 3.92 22.35
C ASP A 152 -0.11 4.70 22.35
N PRO A 153 -0.45 5.43 23.42
CA PRO A 153 -1.73 6.15 23.48
C PRO A 153 -1.97 7.17 22.36
N ALA A 154 -0.91 7.80 21.84
CA ALA A 154 -1.03 8.77 20.74
C ALA A 154 -1.25 8.05 19.40
N GLN A 155 -0.55 6.95 19.18
CA GLN A 155 -0.75 6.07 18.02
C GLN A 155 -2.15 5.46 18.03
N GLN A 156 -2.63 5.00 19.20
CA GLN A 156 -3.98 4.47 19.35
C GLN A 156 -5.04 5.54 19.03
N ALA A 157 -4.86 6.78 19.50
CA ALA A 157 -5.77 7.87 19.19
C ALA A 157 -5.84 8.20 17.69
N LEU A 158 -4.77 7.95 16.92
CA LEU A 158 -4.79 8.03 15.46
C LEU A 158 -5.50 6.83 14.83
N LEU A 159 -5.23 5.61 15.31
CA LEU A 159 -5.90 4.39 14.83
C LEU A 159 -7.41 4.43 15.06
N ASP A 160 -7.88 5.05 16.14
CA ASP A 160 -9.29 5.22 16.46
C ASP A 160 -10.04 6.19 15.51
N GLN A 161 -9.30 6.91 14.65
CA GLN A 161 -9.87 7.79 13.61
C GLN A 161 -9.91 7.13 12.23
N VAL A 162 -9.36 5.92 12.06
CA VAL A 162 -9.16 5.31 10.74
C VAL A 162 -10.46 4.69 10.23
N ASP A 163 -10.93 5.15 9.07
CA ASP A 163 -12.16 4.63 8.46
C ASP A 163 -11.87 3.49 7.48
N LEU A 164 -10.73 3.58 6.80
CA LEU A 164 -10.29 2.71 5.73
C LEU A 164 -8.81 2.36 5.91
N VAL A 165 -8.44 1.13 5.57
CA VAL A 165 -7.05 0.66 5.57
C VAL A 165 -6.72 0.13 4.19
N VAL A 166 -5.60 0.58 3.63
CA VAL A 166 -5.11 0.12 2.33
C VAL A 166 -3.67 -0.35 2.45
N SER A 167 -3.27 -1.28 1.61
CA SER A 167 -1.84 -1.53 1.38
C SER A 167 -1.55 -2.15 0.03
N THR A 168 -0.34 -1.88 -0.45
CA THR A 168 0.18 -2.42 -1.70
C THR A 168 1.50 -3.14 -1.48
N GLY A 169 1.45 -4.45 -1.25
CA GLY A 169 2.64 -5.29 -1.14
C GLY A 169 3.35 -5.27 0.22
N CYS A 170 2.65 -4.94 1.31
CA CYS A 170 3.22 -5.00 2.67
C CYS A 170 3.04 -6.37 3.36
N VAL A 171 2.03 -7.14 2.97
CA VAL A 171 1.81 -8.50 3.48
C VAL A 171 2.98 -9.37 3.04
N GLY A 172 3.61 -10.02 4.01
CA GLY A 172 4.92 -10.68 3.88
C GLY A 172 5.91 -10.23 4.95
N TYR A 173 5.84 -8.96 5.36
CA TYR A 173 6.48 -8.43 6.56
C TYR A 173 5.48 -7.83 7.56
N VAL A 174 4.27 -7.51 7.11
CA VAL A 174 3.09 -7.23 7.95
C VAL A 174 2.28 -8.52 8.10
N THR A 175 1.89 -8.85 9.33
CA THR A 175 1.12 -10.06 9.67
C THR A 175 -0.21 -9.72 10.32
N GLU A 176 -0.95 -10.73 10.76
CA GLU A 176 -2.18 -10.58 11.54
C GLU A 176 -1.97 -9.77 12.83
N ARG A 177 -0.74 -9.68 13.35
CA ARG A 177 -0.42 -8.89 14.56
C ARG A 177 -0.66 -7.39 14.33
N THR A 178 -0.14 -6.85 13.23
CA THR A 178 -0.37 -5.45 12.88
C THR A 178 -1.83 -5.21 12.53
N ILE A 179 -2.42 -6.09 11.72
CA ILE A 179 -3.80 -5.92 11.27
C ILE A 179 -4.80 -6.04 12.43
N ASP A 180 -4.60 -6.96 13.39
CA ASP A 180 -5.45 -7.08 14.60
C ASP A 180 -5.48 -5.78 15.41
N ARG A 181 -4.33 -5.12 15.57
CA ARG A 181 -4.25 -3.86 16.32
C ARG A 181 -5.03 -2.75 15.62
N ILE A 182 -4.85 -2.61 14.31
CA ILE A 182 -5.59 -1.62 13.51
C ILE A 182 -7.10 -1.93 13.53
N ALA A 183 -7.48 -3.20 13.38
CA ALA A 183 -8.87 -3.65 13.31
C ALA A 183 -9.67 -3.38 14.60
N ARG A 184 -8.99 -3.25 15.74
CA ARG A 184 -9.58 -3.01 17.07
C ARG A 184 -9.94 -1.55 17.36
N GLY A 185 -9.46 -0.60 16.55
CA GLY A 185 -9.85 0.80 16.65
C GLY A 185 -11.28 1.05 16.19
N SER A 186 -11.47 1.95 15.25
CA SER A 186 -12.77 2.33 14.63
C SER A 186 -13.41 1.24 13.75
N ARG A 187 -12.81 0.05 13.69
CA ARG A 187 -13.23 -1.08 12.84
C ARG A 187 -13.29 -0.72 11.34
N PRO A 188 -12.18 -0.32 10.73
CA PRO A 188 -12.15 0.19 9.36
C PRO A 188 -12.49 -0.88 8.31
N TRP A 189 -12.89 -0.47 7.10
CA TRP A 189 -12.84 -1.39 5.95
C TRP A 189 -11.40 -1.51 5.47
N MET A 190 -11.03 -2.66 4.93
CA MET A 190 -9.64 -2.96 4.58
C MET A 190 -9.56 -3.48 3.15
N ALA A 191 -8.55 -3.03 2.40
CA ALA A 191 -8.21 -3.52 1.07
C ALA A 191 -6.70 -3.72 0.94
N HIS A 192 -6.28 -4.96 0.79
CA HIS A 192 -4.87 -5.33 0.77
C HIS A 192 -4.52 -6.06 -0.53
N PHE A 193 -3.56 -5.51 -1.26
CA PHE A 193 -2.93 -6.20 -2.39
C PHE A 193 -1.78 -7.06 -1.86
N VAL A 194 -1.97 -8.38 -1.91
CA VAL A 194 -1.09 -9.39 -1.32
C VAL A 194 -0.43 -10.20 -2.43
N LEU A 195 0.90 -10.34 -2.39
CA LEU A 195 1.60 -11.19 -3.35
C LEU A 195 1.14 -12.65 -3.22
N ARG A 196 0.94 -13.32 -4.35
CA ARG A 196 0.41 -14.70 -4.39
C ARG A 196 1.26 -15.74 -3.67
N MET A 197 2.54 -15.44 -3.45
CA MET A 197 3.46 -16.26 -2.64
C MET A 197 3.16 -16.24 -1.14
N PHE A 198 2.31 -15.32 -0.66
CA PHE A 198 1.94 -15.20 0.74
C PHE A 198 0.46 -15.53 0.94
N SER A 199 0.18 -16.28 2.01
CA SER A 199 -1.20 -16.53 2.42
C SER A 199 -1.76 -15.34 3.20
N TYR A 200 -2.98 -14.92 2.81
CA TYR A 200 -3.76 -13.94 3.57
C TYR A 200 -4.69 -14.60 4.63
N GLU A 201 -4.72 -15.94 4.67
CA GLU A 201 -5.59 -16.70 5.57
C GLU A 201 -5.39 -16.37 7.05
N PRO A 202 -4.17 -16.26 7.61
CA PRO A 202 -4.00 -15.92 9.02
C PRO A 202 -4.59 -14.55 9.38
N VAL A 203 -4.47 -13.58 8.47
CA VAL A 203 -5.08 -12.25 8.64
C VAL A 203 -6.60 -12.36 8.59
N ALA A 204 -7.14 -13.11 7.62
CA ALA A 204 -8.58 -13.31 7.46
C ALA A 204 -9.21 -14.03 8.66
N GLU A 205 -8.58 -15.07 9.18
CA GLU A 205 -9.01 -15.79 10.39
C GLU A 205 -9.04 -14.86 11.61
N ARG A 206 -7.97 -14.08 11.80
CA ARG A 206 -7.91 -13.14 12.91
C ARG A 206 -8.97 -12.04 12.81
N LEU A 207 -9.20 -11.52 11.60
CA LEU A 207 -10.27 -10.57 11.35
C LEU A 207 -11.65 -11.19 11.58
N ALA A 208 -11.86 -12.46 11.25
CA ALA A 208 -13.11 -13.17 11.51
C ALA A 208 -13.43 -13.26 13.02
N GLU A 209 -12.42 -13.47 13.88
CA GLU A 209 -12.58 -13.41 15.34
C GLU A 209 -13.08 -12.04 15.84
N LEU A 210 -12.74 -10.96 15.11
CA LEU A 210 -13.21 -9.60 15.38
C LEU A 210 -14.57 -9.30 14.75
N GLY A 211 -15.17 -10.27 14.05
CA GLY A 211 -16.45 -10.14 13.36
C GLY A 211 -16.31 -9.40 12.02
N TYR A 212 -15.27 -9.69 11.25
CA TYR A 212 -15.14 -9.26 9.86
C TYR A 212 -15.47 -10.41 8.90
N GLU A 213 -15.93 -10.04 7.73
CA GLU A 213 -15.97 -10.89 6.54
C GLU A 213 -14.81 -10.48 5.63
N THR A 214 -14.08 -11.46 5.08
CA THR A 214 -13.01 -11.24 4.11
C THR A 214 -13.35 -11.94 2.81
N ALA A 215 -13.22 -11.21 1.69
CA ALA A 215 -13.41 -11.74 0.34
C ALA A 215 -12.18 -11.45 -0.53
N GLY A 216 -11.77 -12.44 -1.33
CA GLY A 216 -10.83 -12.22 -2.43
C GLY A 216 -11.56 -11.67 -3.65
N ILE A 217 -10.95 -10.73 -4.34
CA ILE A 217 -11.46 -10.18 -5.60
C ILE A 217 -10.80 -10.93 -6.76
N ASP A 218 -11.62 -11.33 -7.73
CA ASP A 218 -11.16 -12.04 -8.92
C ASP A 218 -10.15 -11.21 -9.72
N GLY A 219 -9.10 -11.89 -10.17
CA GLY A 219 -8.02 -11.30 -10.94
C GLY A 219 -6.67 -11.33 -10.21
N VAL A 220 -5.62 -11.03 -10.98
CA VAL A 220 -4.25 -10.92 -10.48
C VAL A 220 -3.61 -9.67 -11.08
N PHE A 221 -2.77 -9.01 -10.29
CA PHE A 221 -2.24 -7.68 -10.59
C PHE A 221 -0.72 -7.74 -10.62
N ARG A 222 -0.11 -7.24 -11.70
CA ARG A 222 1.35 -7.16 -11.80
C ARG A 222 1.89 -6.22 -10.73
N GLN A 223 2.81 -6.72 -9.92
CA GLN A 223 3.53 -5.89 -8.97
C GLN A 223 4.80 -5.33 -9.57
N ARG A 224 5.72 -6.18 -10.03
CA ARG A 224 7.00 -5.81 -10.63
C ARG A 224 7.61 -7.00 -11.36
N ARG A 225 8.59 -6.75 -12.22
CA ARG A 225 9.46 -7.80 -12.77
C ARG A 225 10.35 -8.39 -11.68
N PHE A 226 10.78 -9.63 -11.88
CA PHE A 226 11.91 -10.16 -11.13
C PHE A 226 13.18 -9.37 -11.44
N ALA A 227 14.00 -9.17 -10.43
CA ALA A 227 15.26 -8.46 -10.56
C ALA A 227 16.41 -9.38 -11.03
N SER A 228 16.20 -10.71 -10.98
CA SER A 228 17.14 -11.72 -11.49
C SER A 228 16.46 -13.08 -11.69
N ASP A 229 17.09 -13.94 -12.49
CA ASP A 229 16.68 -15.34 -12.68
C ASP A 229 16.74 -16.14 -11.36
N GLU A 230 17.67 -15.77 -10.46
CA GLU A 230 17.79 -16.36 -9.13
C GLU A 230 16.55 -16.03 -8.27
N GLU A 231 16.10 -14.77 -8.28
CA GLU A 231 14.87 -14.37 -7.59
C GLU A 231 13.67 -15.13 -8.15
N GLN A 232 13.54 -15.20 -9.48
CA GLN A 232 12.46 -15.94 -10.11
C GLN A 232 12.45 -17.42 -9.68
N THR A 233 13.60 -18.08 -9.67
CA THR A 233 13.73 -19.49 -9.28
C THR A 233 13.24 -19.72 -7.84
N GLN A 234 13.63 -18.86 -6.90
CA GLN A 234 13.23 -19.00 -5.50
C GLN A 234 11.75 -18.72 -5.28
N ILE A 235 11.19 -17.76 -6.00
CA ILE A 235 9.76 -17.43 -5.91
C ILE A 235 8.90 -18.55 -6.49
N LEU A 236 9.31 -19.15 -7.62
CA LEU A 236 8.62 -20.31 -8.19
C LEU A 236 8.65 -21.50 -7.23
N ALA A 237 9.78 -21.77 -6.57
CA ALA A 237 9.86 -22.81 -5.54
C ALA A 237 8.97 -22.50 -4.32
N THR A 238 8.84 -21.23 -3.95
CA THR A 238 7.94 -20.81 -2.86
C THR A 238 6.48 -21.04 -3.23
N LEU A 239 6.08 -20.67 -4.45
CA LEU A 239 4.72 -20.87 -4.97
C LEU A 239 4.33 -22.35 -5.04
N ASP A 240 5.24 -23.21 -5.52
CA ASP A 240 5.06 -24.68 -5.50
C ASP A 240 4.84 -25.19 -4.07
N GLY A 241 5.65 -24.71 -3.12
CA GLY A 241 5.54 -25.07 -1.71
C GLY A 241 4.19 -24.70 -1.05
N VAL A 242 3.51 -23.66 -1.56
CA VAL A 242 2.17 -23.26 -1.10
C VAL A 242 1.04 -23.70 -2.03
N GLY A 243 1.34 -24.51 -3.05
CA GLY A 243 0.36 -25.06 -3.99
C GLY A 243 -0.27 -24.03 -4.94
N VAL A 244 0.44 -22.93 -5.23
CA VAL A 244 -0.03 -21.88 -6.15
C VAL A 244 0.58 -22.09 -7.52
N ASP A 245 -0.25 -22.20 -8.55
CA ASP A 245 0.17 -22.37 -9.95
C ASP A 245 0.76 -21.08 -10.54
N PRO A 246 2.05 -21.07 -10.97
CA PRO A 246 2.68 -19.92 -11.57
C PRO A 246 2.54 -19.83 -13.11
N GLU A 247 1.94 -20.82 -13.77
CA GLU A 247 1.92 -20.90 -15.24
C GLU A 247 1.18 -19.70 -15.87
N GLY A 248 1.83 -19.07 -16.85
CA GLY A 248 1.32 -17.86 -17.53
C GLY A 248 1.37 -16.59 -16.68
N LEU A 249 1.90 -16.67 -15.45
CA LEU A 249 2.00 -15.58 -14.49
C LEU A 249 3.45 -15.41 -14.03
N GLU A 250 3.83 -15.91 -12.87
CA GLU A 250 5.20 -15.78 -12.34
C GLU A 250 6.21 -16.57 -13.19
N SER A 251 5.78 -17.57 -13.96
CA SER A 251 6.65 -18.19 -14.98
C SER A 251 7.12 -17.19 -16.05
N GLU A 252 6.36 -16.12 -16.29
CA GLU A 252 6.60 -15.11 -17.33
C GLU A 252 7.42 -13.90 -16.84
N GLY A 253 8.06 -14.01 -15.67
CA GLY A 253 9.04 -13.02 -15.23
C GLY A 253 8.50 -11.88 -14.34
N TRP A 254 7.28 -12.02 -13.81
CA TRP A 254 6.62 -11.00 -12.98
C TRP A 254 6.16 -11.54 -11.64
N LEU A 255 6.17 -10.69 -10.61
CA LEU A 255 5.43 -10.92 -9.37
C LEU A 255 3.97 -10.47 -9.55
N TYR A 256 3.03 -11.26 -9.04
CA TYR A 256 1.61 -10.94 -9.05
C TYR A 256 1.02 -10.85 -7.63
N ALA A 257 0.08 -9.94 -7.47
CA ALA A 257 -0.72 -9.76 -6.27
C ALA A 257 -2.20 -10.10 -6.52
N GLN A 258 -2.90 -10.44 -5.45
CA GLN A 258 -4.35 -10.57 -5.38
C GLN A 258 -4.90 -9.54 -4.40
N LEU A 259 -6.12 -9.06 -4.65
CA LEU A 259 -6.80 -8.11 -3.78
C LEU A 259 -7.70 -8.86 -2.81
N TYR A 260 -7.52 -8.59 -1.51
CA TYR A 260 -8.42 -9.02 -0.45
C TYR A 260 -9.10 -7.83 0.18
N VAL A 261 -10.40 -7.95 0.42
CA VAL A 261 -11.23 -6.91 1.03
C VAL A 261 -11.85 -7.47 2.29
N SER A 262 -11.66 -6.78 3.41
CA SER A 262 -12.21 -7.16 4.71
C SER A 262 -13.11 -6.07 5.27
N ARG A 263 -14.28 -6.44 5.78
CA ARG A 263 -15.27 -5.50 6.33
C ARG A 263 -15.93 -6.04 7.60
N PRO A 264 -16.27 -5.20 8.59
CA PRO A 264 -17.08 -5.63 9.74
C PRO A 264 -18.44 -6.20 9.30
N LEU A 265 -18.89 -7.28 9.93
CA LEU A 265 -20.20 -7.90 9.69
C LEU A 265 -21.34 -6.93 10.06
N LYS A 266 -21.76 -6.13 9.07
CA LYS A 266 -22.99 -5.31 9.01
C LYS A 266 -23.23 -4.65 7.64
N ALA A 267 -22.46 -4.98 6.61
CA ALA A 267 -22.61 -4.46 5.26
C ALA A 267 -22.87 -5.63 4.31
N ASP A 268 -23.70 -5.46 3.28
CA ASP A 268 -23.93 -6.42 2.18
C ASP A 268 -23.46 -5.76 0.87
N GLY A 269 -22.81 -6.49 -0.05
CA GLY A 269 -22.62 -6.05 -1.45
C GLY A 269 -21.28 -5.44 -1.91
N LEU A 270 -20.31 -5.13 -1.03
CA LEU A 270 -19.06 -4.44 -1.42
C LEU A 270 -18.12 -5.29 -2.32
N ALA A 271 -17.98 -6.58 -2.01
CA ALA A 271 -17.13 -7.47 -2.82
C ALA A 271 -17.61 -7.52 -4.28
N SER A 272 -18.92 -7.57 -4.50
CA SER A 272 -19.51 -7.51 -5.84
C SER A 272 -19.27 -6.16 -6.53
N ALA A 273 -19.29 -5.04 -5.80
CA ALA A 273 -19.01 -3.72 -6.35
C ALA A 273 -17.53 -3.56 -6.78
N LEU A 274 -16.59 -4.14 -6.02
CA LEU A 274 -15.17 -4.10 -6.36
C LEU A 274 -14.79 -5.07 -7.47
N SER A 275 -15.42 -6.25 -7.56
CA SER A 275 -15.23 -7.16 -8.69
C SER A 275 -15.67 -6.55 -10.03
N ALA A 276 -16.61 -5.59 -10.02
CA ALA A 276 -17.01 -4.88 -11.23
C ALA A 276 -15.91 -3.95 -11.77
N VAL A 277 -14.99 -3.46 -10.92
CA VAL A 277 -13.82 -2.65 -11.35
C VAL A 277 -12.87 -3.47 -12.22
N SER A 278 -12.75 -4.78 -11.98
CA SER A 278 -11.92 -5.69 -12.79
C SER A 278 -12.51 -5.97 -14.19
N ALA A 279 -13.76 -5.59 -14.46
CA ALA A 279 -14.48 -5.89 -15.69
C ALA A 279 -14.59 -4.71 -16.67
N GLU A 280 -14.14 -3.52 -16.26
CA GLU A 280 -14.05 -2.30 -17.09
C GLU A 280 -12.63 -2.13 -17.67
#